data_AF-A0A382K106-F1
#
_entry.id   AF-A0A382K106-F1
#
_cell.length_a   1.000
_cell.length_b   1.000
_cell.length_c   1.000
_cell.angle_alpha   90.00
_cell.angle_beta   90.00
_cell.angle_gamma   90.00
#
_symmetry.space_group_name_H-M   'P 1'
#
loop_
_entity.id
_entity.type
_entity.pdbx_description
1 polymer ?
#
loop_
_entity_poly.entity_id
_entity_poly.type
_entity_poly.pdbx_seq_one_letter_code
_entity_poly.pdbx_strand_id
1 'polypeptide(L)'
;MNQRIILNRREFAAAGAAGVGALLLPRGLSAAKPGNKLKLLSYNVWYGFTKKPDRKAGYLSFVKEQAPDIVSLQELNTYTPAKLAADAKAWSHPHTVLLKEKG
;
A
#
# COMPACT_ATOMS: atom_id res chain seq x y z
N MET A 1 22.04 24.20 7.72
CA MET A 1 21.98 23.28 8.89
C MET A 1 20.61 22.63 8.91
N ASN A 2 20.46 21.44 8.34
CA ASN A 2 19.19 20.71 8.28
C ASN A 2 19.10 19.79 9.51
N GLN A 3 18.28 20.16 10.48
CA GLN A 3 18.01 19.37 11.67
C GLN A 3 17.05 18.23 11.31
N ARG A 4 17.48 17.00 11.61
CA ARG A 4 16.71 15.76 11.45
C ARG A 4 15.55 15.76 12.44
N ILE A 5 14.32 15.65 11.96
CA ILE A 5 13.18 15.30 12.81
C ILE A 5 13.09 13.77 12.84
N ILE A 6 13.70 13.17 13.86
CA ILE A 6 13.46 11.77 14.23
C ILE A 6 12.15 11.76 15.02
N LEU A 7 11.05 11.31 14.40
CA LEU A 7 9.80 11.07 15.11
C LEU A 7 9.92 9.77 15.91
N ASN A 8 9.91 9.92 17.24
CA ASN A 8 9.95 8.85 18.22
C ASN A 8 8.61 8.07 18.22
N ARG A 9 8.61 6.83 17.71
CA ARG A 9 7.41 5.98 17.53
C ARG A 9 7.02 5.23 18.82
N ARG A 10 6.95 5.95 19.94
CA ARG A 10 6.57 5.39 21.25
C ARG A 10 5.58 6.32 21.99
N GLU A 11 4.49 6.66 21.33
CA GLU A 11 3.23 7.00 22.03
C GLU A 11 2.55 5.66 22.34
N PHE A 12 3.00 5.04 23.44
CA PHE A 12 2.28 3.96 24.08
C PHE A 12 0.94 4.51 24.55
N ALA A 13 -0.16 3.84 24.21
CA ALA A 13 -1.46 4.10 24.81
C ALA A 13 -1.40 3.73 26.30
N ALA A 14 -1.20 4.72 27.16
CA ALA A 14 -1.45 4.58 28.59
C ALA A 14 -2.95 4.80 28.82
N ALA A 15 -3.72 3.71 28.88
CA ALA A 15 -5.06 3.75 29.45
C ALA A 15 -4.94 3.79 30.99
N GLY A 16 -4.63 4.96 31.53
CA GLY A 16 -4.76 5.25 32.96
C GLY A 16 -6.11 5.90 33.21
N ALA A 17 -7.11 5.12 33.61
CA ALA A 17 -8.35 5.65 34.17
C ALA A 17 -8.54 5.07 35.59
N ALA A 18 -7.81 5.64 36.54
CA ALA A 18 -8.11 5.52 37.96
C ALA A 18 -8.60 6.90 38.43
N GLY A 19 -9.92 7.07 38.56
CA GLY A 19 -10.51 8.34 38.98
C GLY A 19 -12.00 8.42 38.73
N VAL A 20 -12.77 7.90 39.70
CA VAL A 20 -14.18 8.17 40.05
C VAL A 20 -15.05 8.86 38.99
N GLY A 21 -15.87 8.07 38.31
CA GLY A 21 -16.89 8.53 37.38
C GLY A 21 -17.28 7.43 36.41
N ALA A 22 -17.91 6.36 36.89
CA ALA A 22 -18.43 5.31 36.01
C ALA A 22 -19.62 5.87 35.21
N LEU A 23 -19.34 6.51 34.07
CA LEU A 23 -20.36 6.77 33.07
C LEU A 23 -20.78 5.42 32.51
N LEU A 24 -21.98 4.96 32.90
CA LEU A 24 -22.65 3.80 32.31
C LEU A 24 -22.94 4.11 30.84
N LEU A 25 -21.98 3.82 29.97
CA LEU A 25 -22.21 3.82 28.54
C LEU A 25 -23.21 2.69 28.23
N PRO A 26 -24.33 2.97 27.51
CA PRO A 26 -25.24 1.92 27.11
C PRO A 26 -24.49 0.85 26.32
N ARG A 27 -24.74 -0.43 26.63
CA ARG A 27 -24.16 -1.63 26.00
C ARG A 27 -24.47 -1.77 24.49
N GLY A 28 -24.95 -0.72 23.83
CA GLY A 28 -25.36 -0.69 22.42
C GLY A 28 -24.39 0.01 21.47
N LEU A 29 -23.33 0.66 21.95
CA LEU A 29 -22.27 1.18 21.08
C LEU A 29 -21.36 0.02 20.66
N SER A 30 -21.85 -0.80 19.73
CA SER A 30 -20.96 -1.64 18.94
C SER A 30 -20.05 -0.69 18.19
N ALA A 31 -18.78 -0.58 18.61
CA ALA A 31 -17.75 0.00 17.78
C ALA A 31 -17.85 -0.74 16.44
N ALA A 32 -18.20 -0.02 15.37
CA ALA A 32 -18.27 -0.61 14.05
C ALA A 32 -16.94 -1.36 13.85
N LYS A 33 -17.01 -2.69 13.69
CA LYS A 33 -15.82 -3.49 13.40
C LYS A 33 -15.12 -2.74 12.27
N PRO A 34 -13.85 -2.33 12.43
CA PRO A 34 -13.16 -1.66 11.34
C PRO A 34 -13.25 -2.60 10.14
N GLY A 35 -14.10 -2.23 9.17
CA GLY A 35 -14.30 -3.03 7.98
C GLY A 35 -12.96 -3.20 7.31
N ASN A 36 -12.74 -4.34 6.65
CA ASN A 36 -11.54 -4.53 5.85
C ASN A 36 -11.41 -3.36 4.88
N LYS A 37 -10.38 -2.52 5.07
CA LYS A 37 -10.13 -1.36 4.23
C LYS A 37 -9.50 -1.85 2.94
N LEU A 38 -10.11 -1.54 1.80
CA LEU A 38 -9.54 -1.81 0.49
C LEU A 38 -8.44 -0.79 0.19
N LYS A 39 -7.24 -1.24 -0.18
CA LYS A 39 -6.11 -0.41 -0.59
C LYS A 39 -5.83 -0.56 -2.08
N LEU A 40 -6.04 0.52 -2.84
CA LEU A 40 -5.71 0.63 -4.26
C LEU A 40 -4.42 1.46 -4.43
N LEU A 41 -3.48 0.94 -5.22
CA LEU A 41 -2.33 1.69 -5.72
C LEU A 41 -2.50 1.95 -7.21
N SER A 42 -2.37 3.20 -7.64
CA SER A 42 -2.27 3.56 -9.06
C SER A 42 -0.91 4.20 -9.31
N TYR A 43 -0.17 3.74 -10.32
CA TYR A 43 1.19 4.22 -10.57
C TYR A 43 1.58 4.18 -12.06
N ASN A 44 2.20 5.25 -12.54
CA ASN A 44 2.77 5.31 -13.89
C ASN A 44 4.25 4.86 -13.84
N VAL A 45 4.60 3.81 -14.58
CA VAL A 45 5.93 3.20 -14.56
C VAL A 45 6.90 3.74 -15.63
N TRP A 46 6.52 4.81 -16.32
CA TRP A 46 7.26 5.53 -17.35
C TRP A 46 7.93 4.62 -18.40
N TYR A 47 7.25 4.41 -19.53
CA TYR A 47 7.69 3.52 -20.61
C TYR A 47 8.12 2.12 -20.13
N GLY A 48 7.40 1.55 -19.15
CA GLY A 48 7.68 0.21 -18.64
C GLY A 48 9.08 0.04 -18.03
N PHE A 49 9.63 1.11 -17.43
CA PHE A 49 11.00 1.24 -16.93
C PHE A 49 12.11 1.22 -17.99
N THR A 50 11.79 1.21 -19.28
CA THR A 50 12.83 1.14 -20.33
C THR A 50 13.71 2.40 -20.38
N LYS A 51 13.19 3.56 -19.95
CA LYS A 51 13.94 4.83 -19.89
C LYS A 51 14.85 4.94 -18.67
N LYS A 52 14.51 4.26 -17.57
CA LYS A 52 15.29 4.20 -16.31
C LYS A 52 15.17 2.81 -15.66
N PRO A 53 15.88 1.80 -16.19
CA PRO A 53 15.74 0.41 -15.73
C PRO A 53 16.12 0.19 -14.26
N ASP A 54 17.05 1.00 -13.75
CA ASP A 54 17.54 1.02 -12.38
C ASP A 54 16.43 1.27 -11.34
N ARG A 55 15.36 1.97 -11.72
CA ARG A 55 14.23 2.27 -10.82
C ARG A 55 13.35 1.07 -10.52
N LYS A 56 13.37 0.03 -11.37
CA LYS A 56 12.43 -1.09 -11.28
C LYS A 56 12.52 -1.80 -9.93
N ALA A 57 13.73 -2.11 -9.45
CA ALA A 57 13.93 -2.79 -8.18
C ALA A 57 13.35 -2.00 -7.00
N GLY A 58 13.61 -0.68 -6.95
CA GLY A 58 13.04 0.20 -5.92
C GLY A 58 11.52 0.28 -5.99
N TYR A 59 10.96 0.32 -7.19
CA TYR A 59 9.51 0.27 -7.39
C TYR A 59 8.89 -1.04 -6.86
N LEU A 60 9.47 -2.21 -7.17
CA LEU A 60 8.95 -3.50 -6.66
C LEU A 60 8.91 -3.52 -5.13
N SER A 61 9.98 -3.04 -4.47
CA SER A 61 10.03 -2.93 -3.02
C SER A 61 8.97 -1.96 -2.48
N PHE A 62 8.81 -0.80 -3.11
CA PHE A 62 7.79 0.17 -2.75
C PHE A 62 6.37 -0.41 -2.81
N VAL A 63 5.99 -1.12 -3.88
CA VAL A 63 4.66 -1.75 -3.98
C VAL A 63 4.46 -2.77 -2.87
N LYS A 64 5.47 -3.60 -2.60
CA LYS A 64 5.43 -4.60 -1.53
C LYS A 64 5.25 -3.96 -0.16
N GLU A 65 5.97 -2.88 0.14
CA GLU A 65 5.83 -2.12 1.39
C GLU A 65 4.46 -1.46 1.52
N GLN A 66 3.84 -1.05 0.41
CA GLN A 66 2.48 -0.54 0.44
C GLN A 66 1.46 -1.63 0.76
N ALA A 67 1.73 -2.90 0.48
CA ALA A 67 0.77 -4.00 0.66
C ALA A 67 -0.64 -3.66 0.13
N PRO A 68 -0.79 -3.24 -1.14
CA PRO A 68 -2.10 -2.94 -1.71
C PRO A 68 -2.88 -4.22 -2.00
N ASP A 69 -4.21 -4.13 -1.99
CA ASP A 69 -5.10 -5.19 -2.45
C ASP A 69 -5.22 -5.19 -3.98
N ILE A 70 -5.16 -4.00 -4.60
CA ILE A 70 -5.26 -3.80 -6.06
C ILE A 70 -4.16 -2.85 -6.53
N VAL A 71 -3.54 -3.18 -7.67
CA VAL A 71 -2.55 -2.31 -8.35
C VAL A 71 -3.01 -2.01 -9.78
N SER A 72 -3.04 -0.74 -10.15
CA SER A 72 -3.31 -0.25 -11.51
C SER A 72 -2.09 0.48 -12.06
N LEU A 73 -1.58 0.04 -13.22
CA LEU A 73 -0.36 0.59 -13.80
C LEU A 73 -0.60 1.26 -15.15
N GLN A 74 0.10 2.37 -15.38
CA GLN A 74 0.10 3.10 -16.65
C GLN A 74 1.47 3.08 -17.31
N GLU A 75 1.50 3.35 -18.62
CA GLU A 75 2.71 3.31 -19.46
C GLU A 75 3.43 1.96 -19.42
N LEU A 76 2.66 0.87 -19.49
CA LEU A 76 3.18 -0.50 -19.61
C LEU A 76 3.75 -0.79 -21.02
N ASN A 77 4.36 0.20 -21.68
CA ASN A 77 4.96 0.03 -23.00
C ASN A 77 5.91 -1.17 -23.00
N THR A 78 5.80 -2.03 -24.01
CA THR A 78 6.59 -3.26 -24.17
C THR A 78 6.37 -4.33 -23.08
N TYR A 79 5.41 -4.17 -22.16
CA TYR A 79 5.02 -5.26 -21.27
C TYR A 79 4.29 -6.35 -22.04
N THR A 80 4.55 -7.58 -21.62
CA THR A 80 3.76 -8.76 -21.96
C THR A 80 2.97 -9.19 -20.71
N PRO A 81 1.89 -9.98 -20.86
CA PRO A 81 1.18 -10.56 -19.71
C PRO A 81 2.11 -11.34 -18.77
N ALA A 82 3.07 -12.10 -19.33
CA ALA A 82 4.04 -12.85 -18.55
C ALA A 82 4.97 -11.95 -17.72
N LYS A 83 5.46 -10.83 -18.29
CA LYS A 83 6.27 -9.85 -17.56
C LYS A 83 5.48 -9.18 -16.45
N LEU A 84 4.22 -8.82 -16.69
CA LEU A 84 3.34 -8.25 -15.68
C LEU A 84 3.08 -9.24 -14.53
N ALA A 85 2.82 -10.50 -14.85
CA ALA A 85 2.63 -11.56 -13.85
C ALA A 85 3.88 -11.80 -12.99
N ALA A 86 5.07 -11.79 -13.60
CA ALA A 86 6.33 -11.93 -12.88
C ALA A 86 6.55 -10.79 -11.87
N ASP A 87 6.25 -9.56 -12.26
CA ASP A 87 6.36 -8.40 -11.37
C ASP A 87 5.31 -8.47 -10.25
N ALA A 88 4.06 -8.80 -10.57
CA ALA A 88 2.98 -8.95 -9.60
C ALA A 88 3.26 -10.00 -8.51
N LYS A 89 3.93 -11.10 -8.90
CA LYS A 89 4.37 -12.13 -7.96
C LYS A 89 5.36 -11.59 -6.92
N ALA A 90 6.19 -10.60 -7.26
CA ALA A 90 7.15 -10.01 -6.34
C ALA A 90 6.49 -9.26 -5.15
N TRP A 91 5.25 -8.81 -5.33
CA TRP A 91 4.43 -8.18 -4.28
C TRP A 91 3.18 -9.00 -3.91
N SER A 92 3.23 -10.33 -4.12
CA SER A 92 2.22 -11.32 -3.69
C SER A 92 0.84 -11.22 -4.36
N HIS A 93 0.77 -10.71 -5.59
CA HIS A 93 -0.47 -10.68 -6.37
C HIS A 93 -0.54 -11.85 -7.36
N PRO A 94 -1.49 -12.80 -7.22
CA PRO A 94 -1.55 -14.00 -8.05
C PRO A 94 -2.22 -13.81 -9.42
N HIS A 95 -2.95 -12.71 -9.61
CA HIS A 95 -3.73 -12.44 -10.81
C HIS A 95 -3.32 -11.13 -11.45
N THR A 96 -3.21 -11.13 -12.78
CA THR A 96 -2.93 -9.94 -13.58
C THR A 96 -3.76 -9.97 -14.86
N VAL A 97 -4.05 -8.79 -15.39
CA VAL A 97 -4.63 -8.62 -16.71
C VAL A 97 -3.96 -7.42 -17.38
N LEU A 98 -3.51 -7.59 -18.62
CA LEU A 98 -2.97 -6.51 -19.44
C LEU A 98 -4.06 -6.09 -20.43
N LEU A 99 -4.62 -4.90 -20.24
CA LEU A 99 -5.83 -4.49 -20.97
C LEU A 99 -5.56 -3.98 -22.40
N LYS A 100 -4.35 -3.48 -22.68
CA LYS A 100 -3.98 -2.94 -23.99
C LYS A 100 -2.54 -3.31 -24.33
N GLU A 101 -2.38 -4.19 -25.32
CA GLU A 101 -1.07 -4.68 -25.77
C GLU A 101 -0.53 -3.91 -26.99
N LYS A 102 -1.41 -3.23 -27.74
CA LYS A 102 -1.06 -2.43 -28.91
C LYS A 102 -1.63 -1.02 -28.72
N GLY A 103 -0.77 -0.02 -28.79
CA GLY A 103 -1.09 1.39 -28.60
C GLY A 103 -0.77 2.21 -29.82
#